data_AF-A0A7X7Y1T9-F1
#
_entry.id   AF-A0A7X7Y1T9-F1
#
_cell.length_a   1.000
_cell.length_b   1.000
_cell.length_c   1.000
_cell.angle_alpha   90.00
_cell.angle_beta   90.00
_cell.angle_gamma   90.00
#
_symmetry.space_group_name_H-M   'P 1'
#
loop_
_entity.id
_entity.type
_entity.pdbx_description
1 polymer ?
#
loop_
_entity_poly.entity_id
_entity_poly.type
_entity_poly.pdbx_seq_one_letter_code
_entity_poly.pdbx_strand_id
1 'polypeptide(L)'
;MRESIMKFVQNLFSIATLIAVLGGAAVFTMFLVGIIIGGDSGTSLAVNAKGIVMPYFIRCAAVAVLAGLIHYYASGEHALTMDEGD
;
A
#
# COMPACT_ATOMS: atom_id res chain seq x y z
N MET A 1 6.67 -19.58 18.15
CA MET A 1 7.17 -18.19 18.00
C MET A 1 7.27 -17.76 16.55
N ARG A 2 8.03 -18.48 15.69
CA ARG A 2 8.17 -18.16 14.25
C ARG A 2 6.84 -18.04 13.51
N GLU A 3 5.93 -18.98 13.75
CA GLU A 3 4.60 -19.01 13.10
C GLU A 3 3.72 -17.80 13.47
N SER A 4 3.75 -17.38 14.75
CA SER A 4 3.01 -16.21 15.23
C SER A 4 3.57 -14.91 14.63
N ILE A 5 4.90 -14.81 14.48
CA ILE A 5 5.56 -13.67 13.84
C ILE A 5 5.20 -13.64 12.35
N MET A 6 5.23 -14.78 11.66
CA MET A 6 4.85 -14.86 10.24
C MET A 6 3.40 -14.43 10.02
N LYS A 7 2.46 -14.92 10.84
CA LYS A 7 1.05 -14.49 10.80
C LYS A 7 0.90 -13.00 11.08
N PHE A 8 1.63 -12.45 12.03
CA PHE A 8 1.60 -11.02 12.34
C PHE A 8 2.09 -10.17 11.15
N VAL A 9 3.22 -10.54 10.55
CA VAL A 9 3.81 -9.81 9.41
C VAL A 9 2.90 -9.91 8.18
N GLN A 10 2.30 -11.07 7.92
CA GLN A 10 1.31 -11.23 6.86
C GLN A 10 0.08 -10.35 7.07
N ASN A 11 -0.47 -10.33 8.28
CA ASN A 11 -1.63 -9.49 8.60
C ASN A 11 -1.31 -7.99 8.48
N LEU A 12 -0.12 -7.59 8.95
CA LEU A 12 0.38 -6.23 8.81
C LEU A 12 0.53 -5.83 7.33
N PHE A 13 1.09 -6.72 6.51
CA PHE A 13 1.19 -6.51 5.06
C PHE A 13 -0.19 -6.33 4.41
N SER A 14 -1.14 -7.23 4.71
CA SER A 14 -2.49 -7.17 4.14
C SER A 14 -3.22 -5.87 4.53
N ILE A 15 -3.19 -5.49 5.81
CA ILE A 15 -3.83 -4.26 6.30
C ILE A 15 -3.17 -3.02 5.69
N ALA A 16 -1.84 -2.96 5.70
CA ALA A 16 -1.12 -1.80 5.17
C ALA A 16 -1.29 -1.66 3.65
N THR A 17 -1.38 -2.77 2.92
CA THR A 17 -1.68 -2.78 1.48
C THR A 17 -3.12 -2.31 1.21
N LEU A 18 -4.09 -2.76 2.01
CA LEU A 18 -5.47 -2.30 1.92
C LEU A 18 -5.56 -0.78 2.11
N ILE A 19 -4.89 -0.24 3.13
CA ILE A 19 -4.83 1.21 3.40
C ILE A 19 -4.18 1.94 2.23
N ALA A 20 -3.11 1.41 1.64
CA ALA A 20 -2.45 2.01 0.48
C ALA A 20 -3.38 2.09 -0.74
N VAL A 21 -4.13 1.02 -1.03
CA VAL A 21 -5.10 0.99 -2.15
C VAL A 21 -6.24 1.99 -1.92
N LEU A 22 -6.80 2.03 -0.71
CA LEU A 22 -7.83 3.01 -0.34
C LEU A 22 -7.30 4.45 -0.43
N GLY A 23 -6.04 4.66 -0.05
CA GLY A 23 -5.34 5.93 -0.21
C GLY A 23 -5.23 6.37 -1.66
N GLY A 24 -4.93 5.42 -2.57
CA GLY A 24 -4.94 5.67 -4.01
C GLY A 24 -6.30 6.12 -4.52
N ALA A 25 -7.38 5.47 -4.07
CA ALA A 25 -8.75 5.87 -4.42
C ALA A 25 -9.10 7.26 -3.88
N ALA A 26 -8.70 7.59 -2.65
CA ALA A 26 -8.90 8.91 -2.07
C ALA A 26 -8.17 10.02 -2.87
N VAL A 27 -6.90 9.79 -3.23
CA VAL A 27 -6.12 10.71 -4.05
C VAL A 27 -6.76 10.89 -5.43
N PHE A 28 -7.19 9.81 -6.07
CA PHE A 28 -7.92 9.86 -7.34
C PHE A 28 -9.17 10.74 -7.25
N THR A 29 -9.93 10.60 -6.17
CA THR A 29 -11.15 11.38 -5.95
C THR A 29 -10.84 12.87 -5.77
N MET A 30 -9.77 13.21 -5.04
CA MET A 30 -9.30 14.59 -4.91
C MET A 30 -8.92 15.20 -6.26
N PHE A 31 -8.27 14.43 -7.15
CA PHE A 31 -7.97 14.90 -8.51
C PHE A 31 -9.23 15.11 -9.35
N LEU A 32 -10.20 14.17 -9.31
CA LEU A 32 -11.47 14.34 -10.01
C LEU A 32 -12.22 15.60 -9.55
N VAL A 33 -12.33 15.80 -8.23
CA VAL A 33 -12.96 16.99 -7.66
C VAL A 33 -12.18 18.25 -8.05
N GLY A 34 -10.84 18.21 -8.02
CA GLY A 34 -10.00 19.33 -8.45
C GLY A 34 -10.22 19.71 -9.92
N ILE A 35 -10.41 18.72 -10.80
CA ILE A 35 -10.72 18.95 -12.22
C ILE A 35 -12.11 19.57 -12.41
N ILE A 36 -13.13 19.07 -11.68
CA ILE A 36 -14.50 19.57 -11.78
C ILE A 36 -14.61 21.02 -11.27
N ILE A 37 -13.98 21.33 -10.13
CA ILE A 37 -14.00 22.68 -9.55
C ILE A 37 -13.19 23.66 -10.42
N GLY A 38 -12.02 23.23 -10.90
CA GLY A 38 -11.11 24.06 -11.70
C GLY A 38 -10.55 25.28 -10.94
N GLY A 39 -9.86 26.15 -11.68
CA GLY A 39 -9.25 27.37 -11.16
C GLY A 39 -8.20 27.15 -10.06
N ASP A 40 -7.97 28.18 -9.25
CA ASP A 40 -6.97 28.16 -8.18
C ASP A 40 -7.32 27.16 -7.06
N SER A 41 -8.62 27.00 -6.77
CA SER A 41 -9.09 26.04 -5.76
C SER A 41 -8.86 24.58 -6.20
N GLY A 42 -9.19 24.25 -7.45
CA GLY A 42 -8.91 22.91 -7.99
C GLY A 42 -7.42 22.61 -8.06
N THR A 43 -6.61 23.59 -8.44
CA THR A 43 -5.14 23.49 -8.47
C THR A 43 -4.56 23.24 -7.08
N SER A 44 -5.02 23.99 -6.06
CA SER A 44 -4.61 23.80 -4.67
C SER A 44 -4.93 22.39 -4.17
N LEU A 45 -6.13 21.87 -4.50
CA LEU A 45 -6.55 20.53 -4.11
C LEU A 45 -5.67 19.44 -4.75
N ALA A 46 -5.36 19.58 -6.03
CA ALA A 46 -4.47 18.67 -6.77
C ALA A 46 -3.02 18.70 -6.22
N VAL A 47 -2.51 19.90 -5.91
CA VAL A 47 -1.17 20.07 -5.32
C VAL A 47 -1.11 19.46 -3.91
N ASN A 48 -2.18 19.59 -3.12
CA ASN A 48 -2.26 19.01 -1.78
C ASN A 48 -2.34 17.48 -1.83
N ALA A 49 -3.15 16.93 -2.74
CA ALA A 49 -3.25 15.50 -3.00
C ALA A 49 -1.89 14.88 -3.38
N LYS A 50 -1.15 15.55 -4.29
CA LYS A 50 0.20 15.15 -4.69
C LYS A 50 1.24 15.34 -3.59
N GLY A 51 1.19 16.47 -2.87
CA GLY A 51 2.27 16.93 -2.00
C GLY A 51 2.21 16.39 -0.58
N ILE A 52 1.02 16.02 -0.10
CA ILE A 52 0.81 15.61 1.29
C ILE A 52 0.22 14.21 1.31
N VAL A 53 -0.94 14.01 0.70
CA VAL A 53 -1.74 12.78 0.83
C VAL A 53 -1.02 11.59 0.20
N MET A 54 -0.57 11.72 -1.04
CA MET A 54 0.11 10.64 -1.79
C MET A 54 1.42 10.18 -1.11
N PRO A 55 2.33 11.06 -0.64
CA PRO A 55 3.54 10.65 0.09
C PRO A 55 3.28 9.83 1.35
N TYR A 56 2.24 10.14 2.13
CA TYR A 56 1.91 9.35 3.32
C TYR A 56 1.50 7.92 2.95
N PHE A 57 0.63 7.77 1.95
CA PHE A 57 0.20 6.44 1.50
C PHE A 57 1.33 5.65 0.84
N ILE A 58 2.20 6.30 0.06
CA ILE A 58 3.39 5.64 -0.51
C ILE A 58 4.32 5.15 0.60
N ARG A 59 4.54 5.92 1.66
CA ARG A 59 5.36 5.49 2.81
C ARG A 59 4.74 4.30 3.53
N CYS A 60 3.42 4.31 3.76
CA CYS A 60 2.71 3.16 4.32
C CYS A 60 2.85 1.91 3.42
N ALA A 61 2.70 2.08 2.10
CA ALA A 61 2.88 1.00 1.14
C ALA A 61 4.31 0.43 1.16
N ALA A 62 5.32 1.30 1.26
CA ALA A 62 6.71 0.87 1.34
C ALA A 62 6.99 0.02 2.59
N VAL A 63 6.44 0.41 3.74
CA VAL A 63 6.53 -0.40 4.99
C VAL A 63 5.81 -1.72 4.82
N ALA A 64 4.63 -1.73 4.18
CA ALA A 64 3.91 -2.96 3.86
C ALA A 64 4.77 -3.90 3.01
N VAL A 65 5.29 -3.41 1.88
CA VAL A 65 6.12 -4.19 0.95
C VAL A 65 7.36 -4.73 1.64
N LEU A 66 8.03 -3.94 2.49
CA LEU A 66 9.18 -4.41 3.27
C LEU A 66 8.80 -5.53 4.24
N ALA A 67 7.67 -5.40 4.94
CA ALA A 67 7.15 -6.46 5.81
C ALA A 67 6.80 -7.73 5.00
N GLY A 68 6.15 -7.58 3.85
CA GLY A 68 5.82 -8.67 2.93
C GLY A 68 7.06 -9.39 2.41
N LEU A 69 8.12 -8.65 2.05
CA LEU A 69 9.41 -9.21 1.65
C LEU A 69 10.06 -10.00 2.78
N ILE A 70 10.10 -9.47 4.00
CA ILE A 70 10.63 -10.20 5.16
C ILE A 70 9.86 -11.51 5.36
N HIS A 71 8.53 -11.47 5.27
CA HIS A 71 7.71 -12.67 5.37
C HIS A 71 8.03 -13.68 4.26
N TYR A 72 8.11 -13.23 3.01
CA TYR A 72 8.38 -14.06 1.84
C TYR A 72 9.75 -14.77 1.92
N TYR A 73 10.80 -14.04 2.31
CA TYR A 73 12.13 -14.65 2.49
C TYR A 73 12.21 -15.54 3.73
N ALA A 74 11.44 -15.24 4.79
CA ALA A 74 11.40 -16.06 5.99
C ALA A 74 10.55 -17.34 5.81
N SER A 75 9.46 -17.30 5.05
CA SER A 75 8.61 -18.47 4.81
C SER A 75 9.32 -19.50 3.92
N GLY A 76 10.21 -19.06 3.03
CA GLY A 76 10.90 -19.96 2.09
C GLY A 76 10.00 -20.50 0.98
N GLU A 77 8.74 -20.03 0.93
CA GLU A 77 7.82 -20.26 -0.18
C GLU A 77 8.28 -19.37 -1.34
N HIS A 78 9.08 -19.94 -2.24
CA HIS A 78 9.37 -19.30 -3.50
C HIS A 78 8.16 -19.47 -4.42
N ALA A 79 7.85 -18.44 -5.21
CA ALA A 79 6.76 -18.48 -6.21
C ALA A 79 6.91 -19.60 -7.26
N LEU A 80 8.03 -20.35 -7.24
CA LEU A 80 8.36 -21.48 -8.10
C LEU A 80 8.79 -22.72 -7.30
N THR A 81 8.51 -22.79 -5.99
CA THR A 81 8.69 -24.05 -5.25
C THR A 81 7.70 -25.05 -5.81
N MET A 82 8.19 -26.08 -6.52
CA MET A 82 7.37 -27.25 -6.84
C MET A 82 6.94 -27.87 -5.51
N ASP A 83 5.64 -27.97 -5.31
CA ASP A 83 5.07 -28.79 -4.25
C ASP A 83 5.26 -30.25 -4.69
N GLU A 84 6.40 -30.85 -4.32
CA GLU A 84 6.60 -32.29 -4.46
C GLU A 84 5.78 -32.98 -3.36
N GLY A 85 4.46 -33.06 -3.56
CA GLY A 85 3.56 -33.58 -2.53
C GLY A 85 2.08 -33.68 -2.88
N ASP A 86 1.73 -34.14 -4.10
CA ASP A 86 0.72 -35.19 -4.40
C ASP A 86 0.44 -35.30 -5.92
#